data_AF-A0A933G7P9-F1
#
_entry.id   AF-A0A933G7P9-F1
#
_cell.length_a   1.000
_cell.length_b   1.000
_cell.length_c   1.000
_cell.angle_alpha   90.00
_cell.angle_beta   90.00
_cell.angle_gamma   90.00
#
_symmetry.space_group_name_H-M   'P 1'
#
loop_
_entity.id
_entity.type
_entity.pdbx_description
1 polymer ?
#
loop_
_entity_poly.entity_id
_entity_poly.type
_entity_poly.pdbx_seq_one_letter_code
_entity_poly.pdbx_strand_id
1 'polypeptide(L)'
;MRLIVACCVAIGVLGVVAAIGGQVHLARCKRDLLSPDAKVRARAVQQVIQERERRALPPLIAMLEKEQDRRLVEDAGLALLRTRDPAGVAVLRRRADEPPDDYVRGELILWAARLSGRDARLLDWLNEGVRSPEPWRAMGSALGLIELGRPEGGPLVIEMARQTPLPYMRHWAIKELCRTADALSQTVGRPMSWLALDTRRTRSVRERQSPVADQGLAASQPAPTEAELAELESFWQQHVDSRLLCDVLQRINAVDPGWAELGRLIHARDEAAKWLQ
;
A
#
# COMPACT_ATOMS: atom_id res chain seq x y z
N MET A 1 47.86 -21.77 -5.53
CA MET A 1 47.47 -20.94 -6.69
C MET A 1 46.38 -21.59 -7.57
N ARG A 2 46.51 -22.86 -8.02
CA ARG A 2 45.52 -23.52 -8.89
C ARG A 2 44.10 -23.63 -8.30
N LEU A 3 43.97 -23.83 -6.98
CA LEU A 3 42.66 -23.95 -6.31
C LEU A 3 41.87 -22.63 -6.31
N ILE A 4 42.55 -21.50 -6.13
CA ILE A 4 41.93 -20.16 -6.13
C ILE A 4 41.37 -19.83 -7.52
N VAL A 5 42.15 -20.12 -8.57
CA VAL A 5 41.71 -19.89 -9.96
C VAL A 5 40.48 -20.75 -10.30
N ALA A 6 40.45 -22.02 -9.88
CA ALA A 6 39.29 -22.90 -10.08
C ALA A 6 38.03 -22.39 -9.35
N CYS A 7 38.16 -21.92 -8.10
CA CYS A 7 37.05 -21.32 -7.37
C CYS A 7 36.52 -20.05 -8.05
N CYS A 8 37.42 -19.17 -8.53
CA CYS A 8 37.00 -17.96 -9.26
C CYS A 8 36.23 -18.28 -10.55
N VAL A 9 36.68 -19.28 -11.32
CA VAL A 9 35.97 -19.72 -12.53
C VAL A 9 34.61 -20.32 -12.17
N ALA A 10 34.52 -21.16 -11.14
CA ALA A 10 33.25 -21.74 -10.69
C ALA A 10 32.23 -20.67 -10.25
N ILE A 11 32.67 -19.68 -9.47
CA ILE A 11 31.82 -18.54 -9.05
C ILE A 11 31.37 -17.73 -10.28
N GLY A 12 32.26 -17.47 -11.23
CA GLY A 12 31.93 -16.78 -12.47
C GLY A 12 30.87 -17.51 -13.30
N VAL A 13 31.03 -18.83 -13.48
CA VAL A 13 30.05 -19.67 -14.21
C VAL A 13 28.70 -19.69 -13.50
N LEU A 14 28.68 -19.86 -12.18
CA LEU A 14 27.43 -19.81 -11.40
C LEU A 14 26.71 -18.46 -11.53
N GLY A 15 27.46 -17.35 -11.51
CA GLY A 15 26.92 -16.02 -11.73
C GLY A 15 26.26 -15.87 -13.10
N VAL A 16 26.89 -16.39 -14.16
CA VAL A 16 26.33 -16.38 -15.52
C VAL A 16 25.07 -17.23 -15.62
N VAL A 17 25.07 -18.44 -15.06
CA VAL A 17 23.89 -19.33 -15.08
C VAL A 17 22.71 -18.69 -14.33
N ALA A 18 22.96 -18.08 -13.16
CA ALA A 18 21.93 -17.36 -12.42
C ALA A 18 21.38 -16.15 -13.19
N ALA A 19 22.26 -15.38 -13.86
CA ALA A 19 21.86 -14.25 -14.67
C ALA A 19 20.99 -14.69 -15.86
N ILE A 20 21.38 -15.75 -16.57
CA ILE A 20 20.58 -16.32 -17.68
C ILE A 20 19.23 -16.82 -17.16
N GLY A 21 19.22 -17.56 -16.05
CA GLY A 21 18.01 -18.04 -15.41
C GLY A 21 17.04 -16.89 -15.07
N GLY A 22 17.56 -15.79 -14.51
CA GLY A 22 16.77 -14.59 -14.22
C GLY A 22 16.19 -13.92 -15.48
N GLN A 23 16.93 -13.89 -16.59
CA GLN A 23 16.43 -13.33 -17.85
C GLN A 23 15.33 -14.20 -18.48
N VAL A 24 15.49 -15.52 -18.45
CA VAL A 24 14.46 -16.46 -18.94
C VAL A 24 13.20 -16.35 -18.10
N HIS A 25 13.35 -16.29 -16.78
CA HIS A 25 12.24 -16.12 -15.83
C HIS A 25 11.48 -14.81 -16.07
N LEU A 26 12.21 -13.70 -16.24
CA LEU A 26 11.62 -12.41 -16.60
C LEU A 26 10.89 -12.46 -17.95
N ALA A 27 11.52 -13.04 -18.98
CA ALA A 27 10.91 -13.14 -20.31
C ALA A 27 9.59 -13.93 -20.27
N ARG A 28 9.58 -15.03 -19.50
CA ARG A 28 8.37 -15.80 -19.23
C ARG A 28 7.32 -14.98 -18.50
N CYS A 29 7.69 -14.29 -17.42
CA CYS A 29 6.77 -13.43 -16.66
C CYS A 29 6.13 -12.37 -17.57
N LYS A 30 6.92 -11.67 -18.39
CA LYS A 30 6.44 -10.68 -19.37
C LYS A 30 5.43 -11.26 -20.36
N ARG A 31 5.70 -12.46 -20.87
CA ARG A 31 4.77 -13.16 -21.78
C ARG A 31 3.50 -13.57 -21.05
N ASP A 32 3.63 -14.14 -19.85
CA ASP A 32 2.53 -14.71 -19.08
C ASP A 32 1.57 -13.59 -18.58
N LEU A 33 2.07 -12.37 -18.33
CA LEU A 33 1.25 -11.16 -18.09
C LEU A 33 0.31 -10.81 -19.24
N LEU A 34 0.70 -11.12 -20.48
CA LEU A 34 -0.08 -10.85 -21.69
C LEU A 34 -0.86 -12.08 -22.17
N SER A 35 -0.90 -13.15 -21.38
CA SER A 35 -1.61 -14.37 -21.73
C SER A 35 -3.12 -14.13 -21.84
N PRO A 36 -3.82 -14.76 -22.81
CA PRO A 36 -5.28 -14.72 -22.84
C PRO A 36 -5.92 -15.43 -21.62
N ASP A 37 -5.20 -16.36 -20.97
CA ASP A 37 -5.67 -17.07 -19.79
C ASP A 37 -5.50 -16.23 -18.50
N ALA A 38 -6.61 -15.87 -17.87
CA ALA A 38 -6.66 -15.12 -16.62
C ALA A 38 -5.88 -15.78 -15.48
N LYS A 39 -5.87 -17.12 -15.37
CA LYS A 39 -5.11 -17.84 -14.33
C LYS A 39 -3.61 -17.77 -14.56
N VAL A 40 -3.17 -17.65 -15.82
CA VAL A 40 -1.76 -17.44 -16.15
C VAL A 40 -1.38 -16.00 -15.81
N ARG A 41 -2.21 -15.01 -16.17
CA ARG A 41 -2.00 -13.60 -15.79
C ARG A 41 -1.93 -13.42 -14.27
N ALA A 42 -2.87 -14.01 -13.53
CA ALA A 42 -2.92 -13.96 -12.06
C ALA A 42 -1.58 -14.38 -11.44
N ARG A 43 -1.04 -15.53 -11.88
CA ARG A 43 0.25 -16.04 -11.37
C ARG A 43 1.41 -15.11 -11.72
N ALA A 44 1.42 -14.57 -12.94
CA ALA A 44 2.45 -13.63 -13.36
C ALA A 44 2.40 -12.32 -12.56
N VAL A 45 1.20 -11.78 -12.29
CA VAL A 45 1.03 -10.58 -11.46
C VAL A 45 1.50 -10.83 -10.02
N GLN A 46 1.12 -11.97 -9.43
CA GLN A 46 1.58 -12.35 -8.08
C GLN A 46 3.10 -12.48 -8.01
N GLN A 47 3.72 -13.03 -9.06
CA GLN A 47 5.17 -13.06 -9.18
C GLN A 47 5.77 -11.63 -9.19
N VAL A 48 5.22 -10.69 -9.97
CA VAL A 48 5.68 -9.30 -9.97
C VAL A 48 5.51 -8.64 -8.60
N ILE A 49 4.43 -8.92 -7.86
CA ILE A 49 4.23 -8.42 -6.49
C ILE A 49 5.35 -8.89 -5.56
N GLN A 50 5.70 -10.18 -5.63
CA GLN A 50 6.71 -10.80 -4.76
C GLN A 50 8.12 -10.33 -5.12
N GLU A 51 8.47 -10.35 -6.41
CA GLU A 51 9.82 -10.05 -6.91
C GLU A 51 10.06 -8.53 -7.06
N ARG A 52 9.00 -7.72 -7.08
CA ARG A 52 9.04 -6.27 -7.34
C ARG A 52 9.75 -5.92 -8.65
N GLU A 53 9.55 -6.77 -9.65
CA GLU A 53 10.32 -6.74 -10.90
C GLU A 53 9.90 -5.56 -11.79
N ARG A 54 10.66 -4.47 -11.69
CA ARG A 54 10.43 -3.24 -12.47
C ARG A 54 10.48 -3.46 -13.98
N ARG A 55 11.28 -4.41 -14.47
CA ARG A 55 11.39 -4.66 -15.92
C ARG A 55 10.12 -5.26 -16.51
N ALA A 56 9.21 -5.77 -15.68
CA ALA A 56 7.89 -6.24 -16.09
C ALA A 56 6.84 -5.11 -16.18
N LEU A 57 7.23 -3.85 -15.90
CA LEU A 57 6.31 -2.71 -15.89
C LEU A 57 5.56 -2.51 -17.23
N PRO A 58 6.20 -2.48 -18.41
CA PRO A 58 5.45 -2.28 -19.66
C PRO A 58 4.34 -3.32 -19.93
N PRO A 59 4.57 -4.65 -19.82
CA PRO A 59 3.49 -5.62 -19.99
C PRO A 59 2.47 -5.58 -18.85
N LEU A 60 2.86 -5.20 -17.63
CA LEU A 60 1.92 -5.02 -16.52
C LEU A 60 0.95 -3.85 -16.78
N ILE A 61 1.45 -2.72 -17.29
CA ILE A 61 0.63 -1.58 -17.72
C ILE A 61 -0.33 -2.02 -18.83
N ALA A 62 0.18 -2.67 -19.87
CA ALA A 62 -0.63 -3.13 -21.00
C ALA A 62 -1.71 -4.15 -20.59
N MET A 63 -1.44 -4.95 -19.57
CA MET A 63 -2.42 -5.88 -18.98
C MET A 63 -3.49 -5.11 -18.20
N LEU A 64 -3.12 -4.18 -17.31
CA LEU A 64 -4.07 -3.39 -16.51
C LEU A 64 -5.05 -2.57 -17.38
N GLU A 65 -4.57 -2.02 -18.50
CA GLU A 65 -5.38 -1.23 -19.43
C GLU A 65 -6.50 -2.03 -20.12
N LYS A 66 -6.36 -3.36 -20.20
CA LYS A 66 -7.32 -4.23 -20.89
C LYS A 66 -8.10 -5.13 -19.95
N GLU A 67 -7.63 -5.29 -18.71
CA GLU A 67 -8.20 -6.22 -17.75
C GLU A 67 -9.57 -5.75 -17.27
N GLN A 68 -10.53 -6.67 -17.26
CA GLN A 68 -11.90 -6.44 -16.82
C GLN A 68 -12.22 -7.21 -15.54
N ASP A 69 -11.48 -8.29 -15.23
CA ASP A 69 -11.60 -8.97 -13.96
C ASP A 69 -11.14 -8.04 -12.82
N ARG A 70 -12.08 -7.65 -11.95
CA ARG A 70 -11.84 -6.69 -10.86
C ARG A 70 -10.71 -7.12 -9.93
N ARG A 71 -10.59 -8.42 -9.67
CA ARG A 71 -9.54 -8.94 -8.79
C ARG A 71 -8.17 -8.83 -9.46
N LEU A 72 -8.10 -9.08 -10.76
CA LEU A 72 -6.86 -8.92 -11.52
C LEU A 72 -6.48 -7.45 -11.70
N VAL A 73 -7.45 -6.54 -11.85
CA VAL A 73 -7.21 -5.09 -11.84
C VAL A 73 -6.60 -4.66 -10.51
N GLU A 74 -7.16 -5.13 -9.40
CA GLU A 74 -6.64 -4.87 -8.05
C GLU A 74 -5.21 -5.40 -7.89
N ASP A 75 -4.98 -6.69 -8.19
CA ASP A 75 -3.66 -7.30 -8.09
C ASP A 75 -2.63 -6.58 -8.97
N ALA A 76 -3.01 -6.19 -10.19
CA ALA A 76 -2.13 -5.46 -11.09
C ALA A 76 -1.81 -4.04 -10.59
N GLY A 77 -2.78 -3.34 -10.01
CA GLY A 77 -2.55 -2.05 -9.36
C GLY A 77 -1.61 -2.15 -8.16
N LEU A 78 -1.76 -3.20 -7.34
CA LEU A 78 -0.85 -3.49 -6.24
C LEU A 78 0.55 -3.82 -6.75
N ALA A 79 0.66 -4.59 -7.83
CA ALA A 79 1.94 -4.90 -8.47
C ALA A 79 2.64 -3.63 -8.93
N LEU A 80 1.92 -2.68 -9.56
CA LEU A 80 2.47 -1.37 -9.94
C LEU A 80 3.02 -0.62 -8.73
N LEU A 81 2.26 -0.54 -7.64
CA LEU A 81 2.72 0.08 -6.40
C LEU A 81 4.01 -0.57 -5.88
N ARG A 82 4.10 -1.90 -5.94
CA ARG A 82 5.26 -2.68 -5.47
C ARG A 82 6.51 -2.49 -6.33
N THR A 83 6.35 -2.24 -7.63
CA THR A 83 7.50 -1.89 -8.50
C THR A 83 8.14 -0.55 -8.11
N ARG A 84 7.37 0.36 -7.51
CA ARG A 84 7.79 1.72 -7.15
C ARG A 84 8.32 2.52 -8.33
N ASP A 85 7.79 2.29 -9.51
CA ASP A 85 8.08 3.08 -10.70
C ASP A 85 6.97 4.12 -10.91
N PRO A 86 7.28 5.43 -10.87
CA PRO A 86 6.28 6.49 -11.02
C PRO A 86 5.60 6.49 -12.40
N ALA A 87 6.14 5.80 -13.41
CA ALA A 87 5.46 5.64 -14.69
C ALA A 87 4.11 4.90 -14.57
N GLY A 88 3.89 4.14 -13.50
CA GLY A 88 2.59 3.50 -13.20
C GLY A 88 1.49 4.47 -12.76
N VAL A 89 1.83 5.69 -12.32
CA VAL A 89 0.84 6.65 -11.78
C VAL A 89 -0.23 7.00 -12.81
N ALA A 90 0.19 7.28 -14.05
CA ALA A 90 -0.74 7.69 -15.10
C ALA A 90 -1.76 6.62 -15.47
N VAL A 91 -1.37 5.33 -15.45
CA VAL A 91 -2.29 4.22 -15.74
C VAL A 91 -3.23 3.96 -14.56
N LEU A 92 -2.74 4.02 -13.31
CA LEU A 92 -3.59 3.89 -12.13
C LEU A 92 -4.67 4.97 -12.11
N ARG A 93 -4.31 6.21 -12.42
CA ARG A 93 -5.23 7.33 -12.55
C ARG A 93 -6.32 7.06 -13.59
N ARG A 94 -5.92 6.75 -14.84
CA ARG A 94 -6.87 6.44 -15.92
C ARG A 94 -7.81 5.31 -15.55
N ARG A 95 -7.28 4.23 -14.98
CA ARG A 95 -8.08 3.06 -14.60
C ARG A 95 -9.05 3.37 -13.46
N ALA A 96 -8.67 4.24 -12.51
CA ALA A 96 -9.53 4.68 -11.43
C ALA A 96 -10.68 5.61 -11.93
N ASP A 97 -10.47 6.36 -13.01
CA ASP A 97 -11.51 7.19 -13.60
C ASP A 97 -12.60 6.36 -14.33
N GLU A 98 -12.35 5.08 -14.59
CA GLU A 98 -13.31 4.17 -15.22
C GLU A 98 -14.32 3.60 -14.20
N PRO A 99 -15.58 3.33 -14.61
CA PRO A 99 -16.56 2.64 -13.78
C PRO A 99 -16.18 1.18 -13.49
N PRO A 100 -16.76 0.56 -12.44
CA PRO A 100 -17.69 1.12 -11.45
C PRO A 100 -17.00 1.85 -10.29
N ASP A 101 -17.78 2.61 -9.51
CA ASP A 101 -17.35 3.13 -8.21
C ASP A 101 -17.41 2.05 -7.13
N ASP A 102 -16.26 1.42 -6.86
CA ASP A 102 -16.14 0.36 -5.88
C ASP A 102 -14.82 0.46 -5.10
N TYR A 103 -14.61 -0.51 -4.20
CA TYR A 103 -13.40 -0.65 -3.42
C TYR A 103 -12.10 -0.56 -4.25
N VAL A 104 -12.06 -1.23 -5.40
CA VAL A 104 -10.86 -1.28 -6.25
C VAL A 104 -10.55 0.11 -6.80
N ARG A 105 -11.57 0.91 -7.15
CA ARG A 105 -11.35 2.32 -7.52
C ARG A 105 -10.66 3.09 -6.39
N GLY A 106 -11.16 2.98 -5.15
CA GLY A 106 -10.57 3.64 -3.99
C GLY A 106 -9.10 3.27 -3.79
N GLU A 107 -8.77 1.98 -3.92
CA GLU A 107 -7.39 1.46 -3.85
C GLU A 107 -6.51 2.01 -4.98
N LEU A 108 -7.00 2.02 -6.23
CA LEU A 108 -6.23 2.55 -7.36
C LEU A 108 -5.88 4.03 -7.17
N ILE A 109 -6.81 4.84 -6.63
CA ILE A 109 -6.56 6.25 -6.29
C ILE A 109 -5.49 6.37 -5.22
N LEU A 110 -5.64 5.61 -4.13
CA LEU A 110 -4.68 5.58 -3.03
C LEU A 110 -3.29 5.15 -3.49
N TRP A 111 -3.20 4.12 -4.34
CA TRP A 111 -1.94 3.62 -4.87
C TRP A 111 -1.30 4.59 -5.86
N ALA A 112 -2.09 5.29 -6.67
CA ALA A 112 -1.58 6.36 -7.52
C ALA A 112 -0.92 7.46 -6.68
N ALA A 113 -1.58 7.90 -5.60
CA ALA A 113 -1.04 8.87 -4.67
C ALA A 113 0.27 8.40 -4.01
N ARG A 114 0.31 7.16 -3.49
CA ARG A 114 1.51 6.55 -2.89
C ARG A 114 2.67 6.42 -3.89
N LEU A 115 2.38 5.92 -5.09
CA LEU A 115 3.37 5.69 -6.14
C LEU A 115 3.95 7.00 -6.69
N SER A 116 3.19 8.09 -6.64
CA SER A 116 3.62 9.41 -7.11
C SER A 116 4.77 10.01 -6.31
N GLY A 117 5.00 9.55 -5.08
CA GLY A 117 6.03 10.11 -4.21
C GLY A 117 5.73 11.55 -3.78
N ARG A 118 4.44 11.89 -3.58
CA ARG A 118 3.94 13.23 -3.24
C ARG A 118 3.98 14.22 -4.40
N ASP A 119 3.67 13.75 -5.61
CA ASP A 119 3.59 14.62 -6.79
C ASP A 119 2.36 15.53 -6.72
N ALA A 120 2.59 16.83 -6.56
CA ALA A 120 1.54 17.84 -6.48
C ALA A 120 0.65 17.91 -7.73
N ARG A 121 1.10 17.36 -8.88
CA ARG A 121 0.28 17.27 -10.11
C ARG A 121 -0.97 16.39 -9.95
N LEU A 122 -1.06 15.59 -8.88
CA LEU A 122 -2.29 14.84 -8.55
C LEU A 122 -3.30 15.65 -7.72
N LEU A 123 -2.95 16.82 -7.19
CA LEU A 123 -3.81 17.57 -6.27
C LEU A 123 -5.17 17.92 -6.88
N ASP A 124 -5.20 18.43 -8.11
CA ASP A 124 -6.46 18.82 -8.75
C ASP A 124 -7.39 17.62 -8.92
N TRP A 125 -6.84 16.48 -9.34
CA TRP A 125 -7.58 15.23 -9.51
C TRP A 125 -8.13 14.69 -8.18
N LEU A 126 -7.35 14.74 -7.10
CA LEU A 126 -7.80 14.32 -5.78
C LEU A 126 -8.83 15.31 -5.19
N ASN A 127 -8.65 16.61 -5.37
CA ASN A 127 -9.60 17.62 -4.90
C ASN A 127 -10.94 17.55 -5.65
N GLU A 128 -10.93 17.22 -6.94
CA GLU A 128 -12.13 16.85 -7.68
C GLU A 128 -12.76 15.57 -7.13
N GLY A 129 -11.94 14.53 -6.91
CA GLY A 129 -12.39 13.24 -6.40
C GLY A 129 -13.06 13.32 -5.02
N VAL A 130 -12.52 14.10 -4.08
CA VAL A 130 -13.12 14.34 -2.75
C VAL A 130 -14.53 14.93 -2.83
N ARG A 131 -14.81 15.74 -3.87
CA ARG A 131 -16.12 16.36 -4.11
C ARG A 131 -17.05 15.48 -4.94
N SER A 132 -16.60 14.31 -5.37
CA SER A 132 -17.42 13.40 -6.18
C SER A 132 -18.59 12.85 -5.36
N PRO A 133 -19.79 12.69 -5.95
CA PRO A 133 -20.89 11.96 -5.31
C PRO A 133 -20.60 10.44 -5.20
N GLU A 134 -19.55 9.96 -5.85
CA GLU A 134 -19.11 8.57 -5.86
C GLU A 134 -18.32 8.25 -4.58
N PRO A 135 -18.87 7.48 -3.63
CA PRO A 135 -18.29 7.32 -2.29
C PRO A 135 -16.86 6.78 -2.30
N TRP A 136 -16.57 5.77 -3.14
CA TRP A 136 -15.23 5.17 -3.16
C TRP A 136 -14.18 6.10 -3.78
N ARG A 137 -14.56 6.84 -4.82
CA ARG A 137 -13.74 7.92 -5.36
C ARG A 137 -13.45 9.00 -4.32
N ALA A 138 -14.47 9.46 -3.60
CA ALA A 138 -14.32 10.50 -2.57
C ALA A 138 -13.38 10.06 -1.45
N MET A 139 -13.61 8.87 -0.90
CA MET A 139 -12.79 8.32 0.19
C MET A 139 -11.35 8.02 -0.25
N GLY A 140 -11.17 7.37 -1.41
CA GLY A 140 -9.85 7.11 -1.97
C GLY A 140 -9.07 8.40 -2.23
N SER A 141 -9.77 9.47 -2.64
CA SER A 141 -9.15 10.78 -2.87
C SER A 141 -8.76 11.47 -1.56
N ALA A 142 -9.58 11.39 -0.52
CA ALA A 142 -9.27 11.94 0.80
C ALA A 142 -8.06 11.23 1.43
N LEU A 143 -7.97 9.90 1.32
CA LEU A 143 -6.77 9.14 1.69
C LEU A 143 -5.57 9.49 0.80
N GLY A 144 -5.80 9.70 -0.50
CA GLY A 144 -4.76 10.15 -1.43
C GLY A 144 -4.15 11.50 -1.03
N LEU A 145 -4.97 12.46 -0.57
CA LEU A 145 -4.50 13.74 -0.04
C LEU A 145 -3.53 13.53 1.14
N ILE A 146 -3.86 12.63 2.06
CA ILE A 146 -2.96 12.26 3.16
C ILE A 146 -1.62 11.78 2.61
N GLU A 147 -1.61 10.88 1.63
CA GLU A 147 -0.37 10.35 1.03
C GLU A 147 0.45 11.40 0.26
N LEU A 148 -0.18 12.51 -0.15
CA LEU A 148 0.50 13.69 -0.70
C LEU A 148 1.04 14.65 0.39
N GLY A 149 0.84 14.34 1.67
CA GLY A 149 1.24 15.20 2.78
C GLY A 149 0.25 16.33 3.09
N ARG A 150 -1.01 16.19 2.69
CA ARG A 150 -2.07 17.17 2.91
C ARG A 150 -2.88 16.82 4.17
N PRO A 151 -2.67 17.52 5.30
CA PRO A 151 -3.31 17.16 6.57
C PRO A 151 -4.83 17.30 6.52
N GLU A 152 -5.39 18.11 5.62
CA GLU A 152 -6.83 18.23 5.42
C GLU A 152 -7.52 16.91 5.01
N GLY A 153 -6.77 15.93 4.47
CA GLY A 153 -7.31 14.62 4.14
C GLY A 153 -7.76 13.82 5.36
N GLY A 154 -7.14 14.02 6.54
CA GLY A 154 -7.49 13.29 7.76
C GLY A 154 -8.93 13.55 8.23
N PRO A 155 -9.31 14.81 8.51
CA PRO A 155 -10.68 15.15 8.90
C PRO A 155 -11.71 14.69 7.88
N LEU A 156 -11.42 14.81 6.58
CA LEU A 156 -12.30 14.33 5.51
C LEU A 156 -12.57 12.82 5.59
N VAL A 157 -11.52 12.01 5.80
CA VAL A 157 -11.67 10.55 5.94
C VAL A 157 -12.50 10.21 7.19
N ILE A 158 -12.26 10.89 8.31
CA ILE A 158 -13.01 10.66 9.56
C ILE A 158 -14.49 10.99 9.36
N GLU A 159 -14.79 12.15 8.77
CA GLU A 159 -16.16 12.57 8.47
C GLU A 159 -16.86 11.57 7.54
N MET A 160 -16.23 11.20 6.42
CA MET A 160 -16.79 10.23 5.47
C MET A 160 -16.99 8.85 6.12
N ALA A 161 -16.08 8.43 7.01
CA ALA A 161 -16.18 7.16 7.73
C ALA A 161 -17.36 7.16 8.72
N ARG A 162 -17.67 8.29 9.37
CA ARG A 162 -18.87 8.44 10.22
C ARG A 162 -20.15 8.36 9.38
N GLN A 163 -20.19 9.08 8.26
CA GLN A 163 -21.40 9.24 7.44
C GLN A 163 -21.71 8.03 6.55
N THR A 164 -20.71 7.24 6.17
CA THR A 164 -20.95 6.12 5.24
C THR A 164 -21.85 5.06 5.86
N PRO A 165 -22.92 4.63 5.15
CA PRO A 165 -23.76 3.53 5.59
C PRO A 165 -23.11 2.16 5.32
N LEU A 166 -21.98 2.12 4.62
CA LEU A 166 -21.29 0.91 4.19
C LEU A 166 -20.22 0.51 5.22
N PRO A 167 -20.43 -0.53 6.06
CA PRO A 167 -19.51 -0.86 7.15
C PRO A 167 -18.11 -1.24 6.65
N TYR A 168 -18.02 -1.91 5.50
CA TYR A 168 -16.76 -2.30 4.88
C TYR A 168 -15.95 -1.09 4.39
N MET A 169 -16.61 -0.06 3.88
CA MET A 169 -15.98 1.19 3.47
C MET A 169 -15.42 1.95 4.69
N ARG A 170 -16.20 2.02 5.77
CA ARG A 170 -15.73 2.56 7.05
C ARG A 170 -14.51 1.82 7.57
N HIS A 171 -14.57 0.49 7.62
CA HIS A 171 -13.45 -0.33 8.09
C HIS A 171 -12.19 -0.10 7.25
N TRP A 172 -12.31 -0.13 5.92
CA TRP A 172 -11.18 0.15 5.03
C TRP A 172 -10.57 1.54 5.26
N ALA A 173 -11.42 2.57 5.28
CA ALA A 173 -10.99 3.95 5.44
C ALA A 173 -10.24 4.16 6.76
N ILE A 174 -10.80 3.64 7.86
CA ILE A 174 -10.15 3.75 9.17
C ILE A 174 -8.86 2.95 9.20
N LYS A 175 -8.82 1.72 8.69
CA LYS A 175 -7.60 0.92 8.63
C LYS A 175 -6.47 1.65 7.90
N GLU A 176 -6.76 2.25 6.74
CA GLU A 176 -5.75 2.99 5.97
C GLU A 176 -5.34 4.29 6.68
N LEU A 177 -6.25 4.99 7.38
CA LEU A 177 -5.94 6.16 8.19
C LEU A 177 -5.09 5.80 9.43
N CYS A 178 -5.44 4.73 10.14
CA CYS A 178 -4.76 4.22 11.32
C CYS A 178 -3.29 3.91 11.06
N ARG A 179 -2.96 3.41 9.85
CA ARG A 179 -1.56 3.20 9.42
C ARG A 179 -0.71 4.45 9.61
N THR A 180 -1.23 5.61 9.22
CA THR A 180 -0.53 6.90 9.29
C THR A 180 -0.69 7.53 10.68
N ALA A 181 -1.89 7.46 11.26
CA ALA A 181 -2.18 8.00 12.59
C ALA A 181 -1.38 7.33 13.70
N ASP A 182 -1.17 6.02 13.66
CA ASP A 182 -0.36 5.28 14.64
C ASP A 182 1.07 5.82 14.64
N ALA A 183 1.70 5.91 13.47
CA ALA A 183 3.05 6.46 13.32
C ALA A 183 3.16 7.94 13.73
N LEU A 184 2.14 8.75 13.43
CA LEU A 184 2.04 10.14 13.90
C LEU A 184 1.98 10.20 15.43
N SER A 185 1.08 9.43 16.04
CA SER A 185 0.84 9.39 17.48
C SER A 185 2.10 8.97 18.26
N GLN A 186 2.83 7.98 17.74
CA GLN A 186 4.12 7.55 18.29
C GLN A 186 5.18 8.65 18.17
N THR A 187 5.22 9.36 17.03
CA THR A 187 6.19 10.45 16.80
C THR A 187 5.98 11.62 17.76
N VAL A 188 4.72 11.96 18.06
CA VAL A 188 4.35 13.06 18.96
C VAL A 188 4.42 12.65 20.44
N GLY A 189 4.64 11.36 20.73
CA GLY A 189 4.65 10.84 22.11
C GLY A 189 3.26 10.75 22.75
N ARG A 190 2.21 10.60 21.93
CA ARG A 190 0.80 10.45 22.37
C ARG A 190 0.17 9.22 21.73
N PRO A 191 0.66 8.00 22.01
CA PRO A 191 0.14 6.79 21.38
C PRO A 191 -1.33 6.57 21.76
N MET A 192 -2.18 6.30 20.75
CA MET A 192 -3.57 5.87 20.96
C MET A 192 -3.61 4.34 21.00
N SER A 193 -4.01 3.78 22.15
CA SER A 193 -3.90 2.33 22.43
C SER A 193 -4.70 1.46 21.45
N TRP A 194 -5.82 1.95 20.95
CA TRP A 194 -6.70 1.23 20.05
C TRP A 194 -6.17 1.17 18.59
N LEU A 195 -5.29 2.11 18.19
CA LEU A 195 -4.63 2.08 16.87
C LEU A 195 -3.65 0.89 16.73
N ALA A 196 -2.98 0.53 17.82
CA ALA A 196 -1.95 -0.53 17.83
C ALA A 196 -2.52 -1.95 17.64
N LEU A 197 -3.82 -2.14 17.84
CA LEU A 197 -4.49 -3.43 17.70
C LEU A 197 -4.66 -3.85 16.22
N ASP A 198 -4.76 -2.87 15.32
CA ASP A 198 -5.04 -3.13 13.90
C ASP A 198 -3.76 -3.43 13.09
N THR A 199 -2.64 -2.74 13.41
CA THR A 199 -1.37 -2.88 12.68
C THR A 199 -0.67 -4.22 12.91
N ARG A 200 -0.77 -4.80 14.12
CA ARG A 200 -0.13 -6.10 14.45
C ARG A 200 -0.86 -7.30 13.84
N ARG A 201 -2.18 -7.23 13.69
CA ARG A 201 -3.00 -8.33 13.16
C ARG A 201 -3.03 -8.38 11.63
N THR A 202 -2.93 -7.24 10.96
CA THR A 202 -2.95 -7.19 9.49
C THR A 202 -1.68 -7.77 8.84
N ARG A 203 -0.54 -7.81 9.54
CA ARG A 203 0.71 -8.38 9.02
C ARG A 203 0.70 -9.90 8.87
N SER A 204 -0.07 -10.62 9.70
CA SER A 204 -0.16 -12.10 9.65
C SER A 204 -1.21 -12.62 8.67
N VAL A 205 -2.22 -11.81 8.31
CA VAL A 205 -3.35 -12.23 7.45
C VAL A 205 -3.10 -11.92 5.97
N ARG A 206 -2.35 -10.84 5.66
CA ARG A 206 -2.09 -10.39 4.28
C ARG A 206 -1.27 -11.40 3.44
N GLU A 207 -0.70 -12.43 4.06
CA GLU A 207 0.04 -13.49 3.37
C GLU A 207 -0.84 -14.63 2.82
N ARG A 208 -2.17 -14.67 3.06
CA ARG A 208 -2.97 -15.84 2.61
C ARG A 208 -4.26 -15.58 1.84
N GLN A 209 -4.92 -14.41 1.93
CA GLN A 209 -6.26 -14.28 1.34
C GLN A 209 -6.49 -12.90 0.69
N SER A 210 -7.15 -12.93 -0.46
CA SER A 210 -7.52 -11.77 -1.27
C SER A 210 -8.66 -11.01 -0.60
N PRO A 211 -8.65 -9.66 -0.58
CA PRO A 211 -9.67 -8.86 0.11
C PRO A 211 -11.09 -8.98 -0.47
N VAL A 212 -11.28 -9.51 -1.68
CA VAL A 212 -12.63 -9.86 -2.17
C VAL A 212 -13.29 -10.98 -1.32
N ALA A 213 -12.49 -11.82 -0.66
CA ALA A 213 -12.97 -12.80 0.33
C ALA A 213 -13.17 -12.18 1.74
N ASP A 214 -12.67 -10.96 1.99
CA ASP A 214 -12.77 -10.27 3.29
C ASP A 214 -14.14 -9.62 3.53
N GLN A 215 -15.09 -9.69 2.58
CA GLN A 215 -16.48 -9.28 2.85
C GLN A 215 -17.08 -10.07 4.04
N GLY A 216 -16.58 -11.27 4.34
CA GLY A 216 -16.92 -12.03 5.55
C GLY A 216 -16.04 -11.76 6.77
N LEU A 217 -14.80 -11.28 6.60
CA LEU A 217 -13.83 -11.06 7.70
C LEU A 217 -13.95 -9.68 8.34
N ALA A 218 -14.43 -8.67 7.59
CA ALA A 218 -14.80 -7.36 8.12
C ALA A 218 -15.85 -7.44 9.25
N ALA A 219 -16.57 -8.57 9.36
CA ALA A 219 -17.54 -8.82 10.42
C ALA A 219 -16.92 -9.13 11.80
N SER A 220 -15.62 -9.39 11.88
CA SER A 220 -14.98 -9.87 13.12
C SER A 220 -14.27 -8.80 13.95
N GLN A 221 -14.00 -7.62 13.38
CA GLN A 221 -13.40 -6.51 14.11
C GLN A 221 -14.46 -5.47 14.45
N PRO A 222 -14.56 -5.04 15.73
CA PRO A 222 -15.45 -3.93 16.07
C PRO A 222 -14.98 -2.69 15.32
N ALA A 223 -15.90 -2.02 14.64
CA ALA A 223 -15.64 -0.68 14.13
C ALA A 223 -15.26 0.24 15.31
N PRO A 224 -14.40 1.25 15.09
CA PRO A 224 -14.11 2.22 16.13
C PRO A 224 -15.41 2.86 16.63
N THR A 225 -15.47 3.05 17.93
CA THR A 225 -16.53 3.79 18.61
C THR A 225 -16.48 5.27 18.22
N GLU A 226 -17.59 5.98 18.43
CA GLU A 226 -17.63 7.43 18.19
C GLU A 226 -16.61 8.19 19.06
N ALA A 227 -16.36 7.70 20.28
CA ALA A 227 -15.36 8.28 21.17
C ALA A 227 -13.92 8.13 20.59
N GLU A 228 -13.60 6.97 20.01
CA GLU A 228 -12.30 6.74 19.35
C GLU A 228 -12.16 7.60 18.09
N LEU A 229 -13.22 7.76 17.30
CA LEU A 229 -13.19 8.66 16.14
C LEU A 229 -13.03 10.13 16.54
N ALA A 230 -13.70 10.57 17.62
CA ALA A 230 -13.55 11.92 18.15
C ALA A 230 -12.15 12.16 18.74
N GLU A 231 -11.56 11.17 19.41
CA GLU A 231 -10.16 11.22 19.87
C GLU A 231 -9.21 11.37 18.69
N LEU A 232 -9.37 10.55 17.63
CA LEU A 232 -8.55 10.60 16.43
C LEU A 232 -8.65 11.95 15.73
N GLU A 233 -9.86 12.50 15.60
CA GLU A 233 -10.10 13.80 15.00
C GLU A 233 -9.42 14.93 15.79
N SER A 234 -9.61 14.93 17.12
CA SER A 234 -8.99 15.90 18.02
C SER A 234 -7.46 15.83 17.96
N PHE A 235 -6.90 14.61 17.98
CA PHE A 235 -5.47 14.38 17.79
C PHE A 235 -5.00 14.96 16.45
N TRP A 236 -5.70 14.65 15.36
CA TRP A 236 -5.30 15.09 14.03
C TRP A 236 -5.29 16.61 13.91
N GLN A 237 -6.34 17.28 14.35
CA GLN A 237 -6.47 18.74 14.29
C GLN A 237 -5.42 19.46 15.16
N GLN A 238 -5.06 18.89 16.31
CA GLN A 238 -4.11 19.52 17.23
C GLN A 238 -2.64 19.32 16.84
N HIS A 239 -2.29 18.17 16.26
CA HIS A 239 -0.88 17.75 16.16
C HIS A 239 -0.39 17.56 14.73
N VAL A 240 -1.27 17.38 13.75
CA VAL A 240 -0.87 16.97 12.39
C VAL A 240 -0.80 18.18 11.46
N ASP A 241 0.42 18.65 11.21
CA ASP A 241 0.71 19.62 10.14
C ASP A 241 1.33 18.94 8.92
N SER A 242 1.47 19.68 7.81
CA SER A 242 2.06 19.15 6.57
C SER A 242 3.49 18.64 6.74
N ARG A 243 4.29 19.27 7.62
CA ARG A 243 5.69 18.91 7.83
C ARG A 243 5.79 17.58 8.54
N LEU A 244 5.14 17.45 9.69
CA LEU A 244 5.10 16.21 10.47
C LEU A 244 4.53 15.06 9.63
N LEU A 245 3.44 15.30 8.91
CA LEU A 245 2.84 14.30 8.04
C LEU A 245 3.82 13.84 6.93
N CYS A 246 4.49 14.77 6.26
CA CYS A 246 5.51 14.45 5.26
C CYS A 246 6.67 13.62 5.84
N ASP A 247 7.15 13.96 7.03
CA ASP A 247 8.24 13.26 7.71
C ASP A 247 7.80 11.85 8.14
N VAL A 248 6.58 11.67 8.62
CA VAL A 248 6.00 10.34 8.90
C VAL A 248 5.86 9.51 7.64
N LEU A 249 5.26 10.05 6.57
CA LEU A 249 5.05 9.31 5.34
C LEU A 249 6.35 8.88 4.68
N GLN A 250 7.37 9.75 4.72
CA GLN A 250 8.70 9.40 4.25
C GLN A 250 9.28 8.22 5.04
N ARG A 251 9.09 8.18 6.37
CA ARG A 251 9.51 7.06 7.22
C ARG A 251 8.73 5.77 6.93
N ILE A 252 7.40 5.86 6.75
CA ILE A 252 6.55 4.71 6.42
C ILE A 252 6.94 4.10 5.06
N ASN A 253 7.27 4.95 4.07
CA ASN A 253 7.51 4.52 2.69
C ASN A 253 8.97 4.13 2.43
N ALA A 254 9.92 4.68 3.20
CA ALA A 254 11.32 4.28 3.14
C ALA A 254 11.47 2.81 3.52
N VAL A 255 12.06 2.01 2.62
CA VAL A 255 12.66 0.72 3.00
C VAL A 255 14.04 1.06 3.50
N ASP A 256 14.11 1.72 4.65
CA ASP A 256 15.37 2.00 5.29
C ASP A 256 15.77 0.78 6.12
N PRO A 257 16.85 0.05 5.73
CA PRO A 257 17.35 -1.08 6.52
C PRO A 257 17.69 -0.67 7.96
N GLY A 258 18.14 0.58 8.16
CA GLY A 258 18.44 1.15 9.46
C GLY A 258 17.18 1.29 10.33
N TRP A 259 16.03 1.62 9.76
CA TRP A 259 14.77 1.65 10.51
C TRP A 259 14.23 0.26 10.83
N ALA A 260 14.42 -0.71 9.95
CA ALA A 260 14.10 -2.10 10.28
C ALA A 260 14.92 -2.57 11.50
N GLU A 261 16.19 -2.16 11.59
CA GLU A 261 17.04 -2.38 12.76
C GLU A 261 16.58 -1.59 13.98
N LEU A 262 16.28 -0.29 13.84
CA LEU A 262 15.85 0.57 14.95
C LEU A 262 14.52 0.09 15.55
N GLY A 263 13.59 -0.36 14.72
CA GLY A 263 12.36 -1.02 15.14
C GLY A 263 12.61 -2.33 15.90
N ARG A 264 13.58 -3.15 15.46
CA ARG A 264 14.02 -4.34 16.22
C ARG A 264 14.55 -3.95 17.60
N LEU A 265 15.35 -2.88 17.69
CA LEU A 265 15.94 -2.42 18.95
C LEU A 265 14.90 -1.84 19.92
N ILE A 266 13.94 -1.05 19.44
CA ILE A 266 12.84 -0.54 20.26
C ILE A 266 12.01 -1.71 20.80
N HIS A 267 11.68 -2.70 19.96
CA HIS A 267 10.95 -3.87 20.40
C HIS A 267 11.72 -4.68 21.45
N ALA A 268 13.03 -4.89 21.25
CA ALA A 268 13.88 -5.56 22.22
C ALA A 268 13.93 -4.82 23.57
N ARG A 269 13.98 -3.48 23.55
CA ARG A 269 13.91 -2.65 24.75
C ARG A 269 12.58 -2.83 25.48
N ASP A 270 11.46 -2.77 24.77
CA ASP A 270 10.13 -2.87 25.37
C ASP A 270 9.88 -4.28 25.95
N GLU A 271 10.40 -5.33 25.30
CA GLU A 271 10.40 -6.68 25.88
C GLU A 271 11.26 -6.74 27.15
N ALA A 272 12.50 -6.23 27.12
CA ALA A 272 13.36 -6.20 28.31
C ALA A 272 12.73 -5.44 29.48
N ALA A 273 12.02 -4.35 29.23
CA ALA A 273 11.30 -3.60 30.26
C ALA A 273 10.19 -4.42 30.94
N LYS A 274 9.52 -5.32 30.20
CA LYS A 274 8.51 -6.23 30.78
C LYS A 274 9.12 -7.30 31.69
N TRP A 275 10.35 -7.75 31.41
CA TRP A 275 11.04 -8.75 32.24
C TRP A 275 11.57 -8.17 33.57
N LEU A 276 11.71 -6.85 33.66
CA LEU A 276 12.23 -6.15 34.83
C LEU A 276 11.12 -5.66 35.80
N GLN A 277 9.85 -5.89 35.47
CA GLN A 277 8.69 -5.60 36.31
C GLN A 277 8.15 -6.88 36.93
#